data_AF-A0A7D5GCW4-F1
#
_entry.id   AF-A0A7D5GCW4-F1
#
_cell.length_a   1.000
_cell.length_b   1.000
_cell.length_c   1.000
_cell.angle_alpha   90.00
_cell.angle_beta   90.00
_cell.angle_gamma   90.00
#
_symmetry.space_group_name_H-M   'P 1'
#
loop_
_entity.id
_entity.type
_entity.pdbx_description
1 polymer ?
#
loop_
_entity_poly.entity_id
_entity_poly.type
_entity_poly.pdbx_seq_one_letter_code
_entity_poly.pdbx_strand_id
1 'polypeptide(L)' 'MTRKRTDFLWVLAFAVLVALAVPWFLWRDATTVAGLPLWLWWHIAWMALASLTFYGFTRGAWDRGVDAEAIYRG' A
#
# COMPACT_ATOMS: atom_id res chain seq x y z
N MET A 1 -8.35 -12.53 -20.49
CA MET A 1 -8.03 -13.17 -19.18
C MET A 1 -7.01 -12.42 -18.33
N THR A 2 -6.47 -11.27 -18.77
CA THR A 2 -5.47 -10.48 -18.03
C THR A 2 -6.03 -9.58 -16.92
N ARG A 3 -7.31 -9.16 -17.00
CA ARG A 3 -7.98 -8.31 -15.99
C ARG A 3 -7.96 -8.89 -14.57
N LYS A 4 -8.33 -10.17 -14.39
CA LYS A 4 -8.40 -10.82 -13.06
C LYS A 4 -7.07 -10.87 -12.31
N ARG A 5 -5.94 -10.94 -13.02
CA ARG A 5 -4.60 -10.99 -12.39
C ARG A 5 -4.23 -9.66 -11.74
N THR A 6 -4.58 -8.54 -12.36
CA THR A 6 -4.26 -7.21 -11.83
C THR A 6 -5.06 -6.90 -10.57
N ASP A 7 -6.33 -7.32 -10.50
CA ASP A 7 -7.15 -7.13 -9.30
C ASP A 7 -6.61 -7.94 -8.12
N PHE A 8 -6.19 -9.18 -8.37
CA PHE A 8 -5.58 -10.03 -7.36
C PHE A 8 -4.26 -9.44 -6.82
N LEU A 9 -3.48 -8.77 -7.68
CA LEU A 9 -2.27 -8.05 -7.27
C LEU A 9 -2.58 -6.88 -6.34
N TRP A 10 -3.65 -6.12 -6.60
CA TRP A 10 -4.08 -5.03 -5.70
C TRP A 10 -4.58 -5.55 -4.36
N VAL A 11 -5.39 -6.61 -4.37
CA VAL A 11 -5.85 -7.27 -3.13
C VAL A 11 -4.66 -7.75 -2.29
N LEU A 12 -3.67 -8.38 -2.92
CA LEU A 12 -2.44 -8.81 -2.25
C LEU A 12 -1.66 -7.62 -1.70
N ALA A 13 -1.50 -6.54 -2.48
CA ALA A 13 -0.79 -5.33 -2.04
C ALA A 13 -1.45 -4.71 -0.80
N PHE A 14 -2.77 -4.58 -0.78
CA PHE A 14 -3.50 -4.09 0.39
C PHE A 14 -3.39 -5.04 1.59
N ALA A 15 -3.48 -6.36 1.37
CA ALA A 15 -3.31 -7.34 2.44
C ALA A 15 -1.91 -7.25 3.07
N VAL A 16 -0.88 -7.08 2.26
CA VAL A 16 0.51 -6.85 2.70
C VAL A 16 0.61 -5.54 3.48
N LEU A 17 0.00 -4.46 2.97
CA LEU A 17 -0.04 -3.15 3.64
C LEU A 17 -0.65 -3.22 5.05
N VAL A 18 -1.76 -3.96 5.20
CA VAL A 18 -2.47 -4.11 6.48
C VAL A 18 -1.71 -5.02 7.42
N ALA A 19 -1.22 -6.16 6.93
CA ALA A 19 -0.46 -7.09 7.75
C ALA A 19 0.77 -6.38 8.32
N LEU A 20 1.66 -5.87 7.47
CA LEU A 20 2.93 -5.29 7.92
C LEU A 20 2.82 -3.85 8.48
N ALA A 21 1.60 -3.34 8.69
CA ALA A 21 1.36 -2.07 9.35
C ALA A 21 1.81 -2.08 10.82
N VAL A 22 1.68 -3.23 11.49
CA VAL A 22 2.14 -3.40 12.87
C VAL A 22 3.49 -4.10 12.84
N PRO A 23 4.59 -3.45 13.24
CA PRO A 23 5.91 -4.08 13.26
C PRO A 23 6.11 -4.99 14.48
N TRP A 24 5.31 -6.05 14.58
CA TRP A 24 5.36 -7.06 15.66
C TRP A 24 6.77 -7.62 15.89
N PHE A 25 7.60 -7.64 14.84
CA PHE A 25 8.96 -8.20 14.87
C PHE A 25 10.02 -7.23 15.42
N LEU A 26 9.76 -5.93 15.42
CA LEU A 26 10.71 -4.91 15.91
C LEU A 26 10.49 -4.53 17.38
N TRP A 27 9.45 -5.05 18.04
CA TRP A 27 9.10 -4.69 19.42
C TRP A 27 10.16 -5.07 20.48
N ARG A 28 11.14 -5.91 20.16
CA ARG A 28 12.26 -6.27 21.06
C ARG A 28 13.61 -5.71 20.61
N ASP A 29 13.63 -4.95 19.53
CA ASP A 29 14.87 -4.50 18.91
C ASP A 29 15.20 -3.08 19.37
N ALA A 30 16.26 -2.94 20.17
CA ALA A 30 16.78 -1.66 20.62
C ALA A 30 17.76 -1.03 19.60
N THR A 31 17.92 -1.63 18.42
CA THR A 31 18.83 -1.13 17.38
C THR A 31 18.43 0.28 16.96
N THR A 32 19.39 1.20 17.10
CA THR A 32 19.27 2.58 16.65
C THR A 32 20.08 2.78 15.38
N VAL A 33 19.49 3.43 14.38
CA VAL A 33 20.14 3.79 13.12
C VAL A 33 19.99 5.29 12.93
N ALA A 34 21.11 5.97 12.65
CA ALA A 34 21.14 7.44 12.53
C ALA A 34 20.53 8.19 13.73
N GLY A 35 20.69 7.64 14.95
CA GLY A 35 20.19 8.24 16.19
C GLY A 35 18.71 8.01 16.48
N LEU A 36 17.98 7.30 15.60
CA LEU A 36 16.56 6.97 15.80
C LEU A 36 16.37 5.45 15.89
N PRO A 37 15.40 4.96 16.69
CA PRO A 37 15.08 3.54 16.73
C PRO A 37 14.70 2.99 15.36
N LEU A 38 15.16 1.80 15.02
CA LEU A 38 14.85 1.12 13.76
C LEU A 38 13.33 0.98 13.52
N TRP A 39 12.56 0.82 14.60
CA TRP A 39 11.10 0.81 14.57
C TRP A 39 10.49 2.09 13.98
N LEU A 40 11.08 3.27 14.23
CA LEU A 40 10.61 4.52 13.65
C LEU A 40 10.90 4.58 12.14
N TRP A 41 12.08 4.11 11.72
CA TRP A 41 12.43 4.00 10.31
C TRP A 41 11.50 3.06 9.56
N TRP A 42 11.07 1.97 10.19
CA TRP A 42 10.05 1.10 9.64
C TRP A 42 8.75 1.86 9.34
N HIS A 43 8.27 2.68 10.27
CA HIS A 43 7.08 3.51 10.03
C HIS A 43 7.27 4.49 8.88
N ILE A 44 8.43 5.15 8.79
CA ILE A 44 8.72 6.07 7.67
C ILE A 44 8.70 5.33 6.33
N ALA A 45 9.41 4.20 6.25
CA ALA A 45 9.45 3.37 5.05
C ALA A 45 8.05 2.85 4.68
N TRP A 46 7.25 2.47 5.67
CA TRP A 46 5.89 1.98 5.48
C TRP A 46 4.94 3.07 4.98
N MET A 47 5.03 4.28 5.53
CA MET A 47 4.25 5.43 5.07
C MET A 47 4.57 5.78 3.61
N ALA A 48 5.84 5.69 3.22
CA ALA A 48 6.25 5.86 1.83
C ALA A 48 5.70 4.76 0.92
N LEU A 49 5.81 3.48 1.32
CA LEU A 49 5.28 2.34 0.58
C LEU A 49 3.76 2.44 0.40
N ALA A 50 3.03 2.76 1.47
CA ALA A 50 1.59 2.97 1.43
C ALA A 50 1.22 4.10 0.47
N SER A 51 1.90 5.26 0.58
CA SER A 51 1.67 6.41 -0.29
C SER A 51 1.87 6.06 -1.77
N LEU A 52 2.95 5.35 -2.11
CA LEU A 52 3.21 4.91 -3.48
C LEU A 52 2.18 3.90 -3.98
N THR A 53 1.75 3.00 -3.11
CA THR A 53 0.71 2.01 -3.44
C THR A 53 -0.63 2.71 -3.73
N PHE A 54 -1.04 3.64 -2.86
CA PHE A 54 -2.22 4.46 -3.10
C PHE A 54 -2.09 5.31 -4.37
N TYR A 55 -0.92 5.89 -4.64
CA TYR A 55 -0.67 6.65 -5.87
C TYR A 55 -0.77 5.76 -7.13
N GLY A 56 -0.21 4.55 -7.10
CA GLY A 56 -0.37 3.60 -8.20
C GLY A 56 -1.83 3.17 -8.38
N PHE A 57 -2.56 3.06 -7.27
CA PHE A 57 -3.97 2.68 -7.28
C PHE A 57 -4.82 3.77 -7.94
N THR A 58 -4.61 5.04 -7.56
CA THR A 58 -5.32 6.18 -8.18
C THR A 58 -5.00 6.34 -9.66
N ARG A 59 -3.79 5.97 -10.10
CA ARG A 59 -3.38 6.09 -11.51
C ARG A 59 -3.81 4.93 -12.42
N GLY A 60 -4.07 3.74 -11.88
CA GLY A 60 -4.27 2.55 -12.71
C GLY A 60 -5.54 1.77 -12.43
N ALA A 61 -5.94 1.66 -11.16
CA ALA A 61 -7.09 0.87 -10.74
C ALA A 61 -8.35 1.71 -10.56
N TRP A 62 -8.20 2.99 -10.17
CA TRP A 62 -9.32 3.90 -9.97
C TRP A 62 -10.16 4.11 -11.24
N ASP A 63 -9.51 4.31 -12.39
CA ASP A 63 -10.17 4.40 -13.71
C ASP A 63 -10.95 3.14 -14.11
N ARG A 64 -10.68 1.99 -13.48
CA ARG A 64 -11.41 0.73 -13.75
C ARG A 64 -12.62 0.53 -12.85
N GLY A 65 -12.69 1.22 -11.71
CA GLY A 65 -13.82 1.18 -10.78
C GLY A 65 -14.83 2.30 -11.02
N VAL A 66 -14.38 3.41 -11.64
CA VAL A 66 -15.23 4.51 -12.08
C VAL A 66 -15.60 4.26 -13.54
N ASP A 67 -16.74 3.62 -13.80
CA ASP A 67 -17.29 3.58 -15.17
C ASP A 67 -17.61 5.02 -15.61
N ALA A 68 -16.68 5.67 -16.29
CA ALA A 68 -16.87 7.00 -16.87
C ALA A 68 -18.12 7.03 -17.79
N GLU A 69 -18.43 5.90 -18.43
CA GLU A 69 -19.64 5.68 -19.21
C GLU A 69 -20.93 5.85 -18.38
N ALA A 70 -20.94 5.49 -17.09
CA ALA A 70 -22.09 5.65 -16.20
C ALA A 70 -22.29 7.12 -15.78
N ILE A 71 -21.21 7.91 -15.73
CA ILE A 71 -21.25 9.33 -15.36
C ILE A 71 -21.75 10.19 -16.53
N TYR A 72 -21.40 9.85 -17.78
CA TYR A 72 -21.84 10.59 -18.97
C TYR A 72 -23.24 10.20 -19.49
N ARG A 73 -23.88 9.19 -18.90
CA ARG A 73 -25.24 8.72 -19.27
C ARG A 73 -26.35 9.27 -18.36
N GLY A 74 -26.14 10.46 -17.79
CA GLY A 74 -27.12 11.23 -17.02
C GLY A 74 -27.59 12.45 -17.79
#